data_AF-A0A2V6CK46-F1
#
_entry.id   AF-A0A2V6CK46-F1
#
_cell.length_a   1.000
_cell.length_b   1.000
_cell.length_c   1.000
_cell.angle_alpha   90.00
_cell.angle_beta   90.00
_cell.angle_gamma   90.00
#
_symmetry.space_group_name_H-M   'P 1'
#
loop_
_entity.id
_entity.type
_entity.pdbx_description
1 polymer ?
#
loop_
_entity_poly.entity_id
_entity_poly.type
_entity_poly.pdbx_seq_one_letter_code
_entity_poly.pdbx_strand_id
1 'polypeptide(L)'
;DPDPKRAANIPPDQASFLKAYESREADMINFLKANNLVTFPDYLGPFQIRQLPEAFKPTSPGGFMNPPGVYDKDPTGFYFIPTYDPESKNFYIRAAIEDPRPILGHEGIPGHFLQLSIANHLSDEIRRQHEDTVFIEGWALYGEEMLMRTGLYPNNSPAQGQILRLSRYRAARIGVDVNLHTGRWSFEQAVKYFMDAGGLDREAAEGEAAGAASSPTQKIS
;
A
#
# COMPACT_ATOMS: atom_id res chain seq x y z
N ASP A 1 -12.04 -12.13 -3.84
CA ASP A 1 -10.89 -11.66 -4.64
C ASP A 1 -11.27 -10.46 -5.51
N PRO A 2 -10.31 -9.58 -5.84
CA PRO A 2 -10.51 -8.52 -6.82
C PRO A 2 -10.87 -9.10 -8.18
N ASP A 3 -11.81 -8.48 -8.87
CA ASP A 3 -12.22 -8.88 -10.21
C ASP A 3 -12.12 -7.65 -11.11
N PRO A 4 -11.10 -7.57 -11.97
CA PRO A 4 -10.95 -6.49 -12.94
C PRO A 4 -12.24 -6.16 -13.72
N LYS A 5 -13.14 -7.13 -13.92
CA LYS A 5 -14.42 -6.92 -14.60
C LYS A 5 -15.41 -6.04 -13.85
N ARG A 6 -15.20 -5.79 -12.55
CA ARG A 6 -15.99 -4.87 -11.74
C ARG A 6 -15.53 -3.42 -11.85
N ALA A 7 -14.38 -3.16 -12.50
CA ALA A 7 -13.92 -1.81 -12.77
C ALA A 7 -14.94 -1.07 -13.63
N ALA A 8 -15.24 0.18 -13.29
CA ALA A 8 -16.13 1.01 -14.10
C ALA A 8 -15.58 1.21 -15.53
N ASN A 9 -14.26 1.32 -15.65
CA ASN A 9 -13.54 1.41 -16.91
C ASN A 9 -12.27 0.56 -16.81
N ILE A 10 -12.18 -0.52 -17.58
CA ILE A 10 -10.96 -1.34 -17.65
C ILE A 10 -9.99 -0.66 -18.64
N PRO A 11 -8.76 -0.31 -18.23
CA PRO A 11 -7.79 0.29 -19.13
C PRO A 11 -7.47 -0.61 -20.33
N PRO A 12 -7.41 -0.12 -21.58
CA PRO A 12 -7.04 -0.95 -22.72
C PRO A 12 -5.54 -1.28 -22.77
N ASP A 13 -4.70 -0.46 -22.14
CA ASP A 13 -3.24 -0.56 -22.20
C ASP A 13 -2.57 0.07 -20.96
N GLN A 14 -1.25 -0.09 -20.87
CA GLN A 14 -0.42 0.46 -19.80
C GLN A 14 -0.53 2.00 -19.68
N ALA A 15 -0.60 2.72 -20.80
CA ALA A 15 -0.67 4.18 -20.76
C ALA A 15 -2.01 4.67 -20.19
N SER A 16 -3.10 3.99 -20.53
CA SER A 16 -4.42 4.22 -19.98
C SER A 16 -4.51 3.80 -18.51
N PHE A 17 -3.77 2.76 -18.12
CA PHE A 17 -3.67 2.34 -16.72
C PHE A 17 -2.96 3.40 -15.87
N LEU A 18 -1.88 3.98 -16.37
CA LEU A 18 -1.21 5.12 -15.74
C LEU A 18 -2.15 6.31 -15.56
N LYS A 19 -2.86 6.71 -16.62
CA LYS A 19 -3.85 7.80 -16.55
C LYS A 19 -4.97 7.51 -15.56
N ALA A 20 -5.39 6.25 -15.44
CA ALA A 20 -6.39 5.85 -14.46
C ALA A 20 -5.86 6.07 -13.04
N TYR A 21 -4.62 5.69 -12.74
CA TYR A 21 -3.99 5.99 -11.46
C TYR A 21 -3.93 7.50 -11.18
N GLU A 22 -3.45 8.30 -12.13
CA GLU A 22 -3.34 9.76 -11.98
C GLU A 22 -4.71 10.41 -11.72
N SER A 23 -5.74 9.98 -12.44
CA SER A 23 -7.12 10.45 -12.22
C SER A 23 -7.64 10.06 -10.83
N ARG A 24 -7.33 8.85 -10.36
CA ARG A 24 -7.77 8.36 -9.04
C ARG A 24 -7.04 9.05 -7.89
N GLU A 25 -5.76 9.38 -8.05
CA GLU A 25 -5.02 10.24 -7.12
C GLU A 25 -5.71 11.61 -6.98
N ALA A 26 -6.04 12.23 -8.11
CA ALA A 26 -6.70 13.54 -8.12
C ALA A 26 -8.08 13.48 -7.43
N ASP A 27 -8.87 12.44 -7.69
CA ASP A 27 -10.14 12.21 -7.00
C ASP A 27 -9.96 12.12 -5.47
N MET A 28 -8.93 11.38 -5.03
CA MET A 28 -8.62 11.22 -3.60
C MET A 28 -8.19 12.54 -2.95
N ILE A 29 -7.30 13.30 -3.58
CA ILE A 29 -6.86 14.60 -3.08
C ILE A 29 -8.05 15.57 -2.99
N ASN A 30 -8.90 15.60 -4.01
CA ASN A 30 -10.10 16.43 -4.00
C ASN A 30 -11.06 16.05 -2.87
N PHE A 31 -11.26 14.74 -2.65
CA PHE A 31 -12.08 14.25 -1.55
C PHE A 31 -11.51 14.65 -0.18
N LEU A 32 -10.20 14.49 0.04
CA LEU A 32 -9.52 14.86 1.28
C LEU A 32 -9.69 16.36 1.59
N LYS A 33 -9.53 17.21 0.58
CA LYS A 33 -9.71 18.67 0.69
C LYS A 33 -11.16 19.05 0.95
N ALA A 34 -12.10 18.51 0.18
CA ALA A 34 -13.52 18.84 0.31
C ALA A 34 -14.09 18.49 1.69
N ASN A 35 -13.55 17.46 2.34
CA ASN A 35 -13.97 17.00 3.65
C ASN A 35 -13.07 17.48 4.81
N ASN A 36 -12.05 18.32 4.53
CA ASN A 36 -11.10 18.83 5.52
C ASN A 36 -10.44 17.72 6.37
N LEU A 37 -10.07 16.60 5.73
CA LEU A 37 -9.59 15.40 6.44
C LEU A 37 -8.11 15.48 6.80
N VAL A 38 -7.32 16.21 6.01
CA VAL A 38 -5.87 16.32 6.19
C VAL A 38 -5.40 17.71 5.78
N THR A 39 -4.38 18.23 6.45
CA THR A 39 -3.72 19.48 6.08
C THR A 39 -2.63 19.20 5.05
N PHE A 40 -2.61 19.97 3.97
CA PHE A 40 -1.57 19.94 2.95
C PHE A 40 -0.62 21.11 3.18
N PRO A 41 0.61 20.89 3.67
CA PRO A 41 1.57 21.98 3.83
C PRO A 41 1.96 22.61 2.49
N ASP A 42 2.21 23.91 2.47
CA ASP A 42 2.61 24.64 1.25
C ASP A 42 3.95 24.16 0.67
N TYR A 43 4.79 23.53 1.51
CA TYR A 43 6.07 22.94 1.12
C TYR A 43 5.96 21.50 0.64
N LEU A 44 4.76 20.90 0.64
CA LEU A 44 4.59 19.53 0.16
C LEU A 44 4.92 19.47 -1.34
N GLY A 45 5.91 18.66 -1.70
CA GLY A 45 6.28 18.46 -3.09
C GLY A 45 5.24 17.70 -3.90
N PRO A 46 5.43 17.59 -5.22
CA PRO A 46 4.53 16.81 -6.06
C PRO A 46 4.70 15.32 -5.81
N PHE A 47 3.59 14.60 -5.77
CA PHE A 47 3.57 13.14 -5.83
C PHE A 47 3.32 12.69 -7.27
N GLN A 48 4.30 12.02 -7.87
CA GLN A 48 4.23 11.61 -9.27
C GLN A 48 3.97 10.12 -9.41
N ILE A 49 2.91 9.76 -10.13
CA ILE A 49 2.69 8.38 -10.54
C ILE A 49 3.49 8.13 -11.82
N ARG A 50 4.31 7.08 -11.81
CA ARG A 50 5.25 6.78 -12.90
C ARG A 50 5.11 5.35 -13.38
N GLN A 51 5.40 5.15 -14.66
CA GLN A 51 5.58 3.83 -15.23
C GLN A 51 6.81 3.16 -14.63
N LEU A 52 6.70 1.89 -14.22
CA LEU A 52 7.87 1.10 -13.85
C LEU A 52 8.83 0.98 -15.06
N PRO A 53 10.09 1.41 -14.94
CA PRO A 53 11.07 1.28 -16.03
C PRO A 53 11.31 -0.19 -16.40
N GLU A 54 11.52 -0.48 -17.69
CA GLU A 54 11.73 -1.85 -18.20
C GLU A 54 12.85 -2.59 -17.46
N ALA A 55 13.93 -1.89 -17.10
CA ALA A 55 15.08 -2.46 -16.41
C ALA A 55 14.74 -3.02 -15.01
N PHE A 56 13.67 -2.55 -14.37
CA PHE A 56 13.24 -2.99 -13.04
C PHE A 56 12.17 -4.09 -13.08
N LYS A 57 11.56 -4.38 -14.23
CA LYS A 57 10.50 -5.40 -14.33
C LYS A 57 10.89 -6.80 -13.84
N PRO A 58 12.12 -7.31 -14.08
CA PRO A 58 12.49 -8.65 -13.64
C PRO A 58 12.61 -8.80 -12.12
N THR A 59 12.78 -7.69 -11.39
CA THR A 59 13.11 -7.69 -9.95
C THR A 59 12.09 -6.96 -9.10
N SER A 60 11.12 -6.25 -9.69
CA SER A 60 10.09 -5.50 -8.98
C SER A 60 8.73 -6.17 -9.11
N PRO A 61 8.30 -6.94 -8.10
CA PRO A 61 7.06 -7.74 -8.16
C PRO A 61 5.76 -6.91 -8.03
N GLY A 62 5.85 -5.59 -7.82
CA GLY A 62 4.69 -4.73 -7.62
C GLY A 62 5.00 -3.24 -7.79
N GLY A 63 4.00 -2.41 -7.50
CA GLY A 63 4.20 -0.98 -7.37
C GLY A 63 4.85 -0.62 -6.03
N PHE A 64 5.64 0.44 -6.01
CA PHE A 64 6.34 0.89 -4.81
C PHE A 64 6.53 2.41 -4.83
N MET A 65 6.39 3.03 -3.65
CA MET A 65 6.56 4.46 -3.47
C MET A 65 7.99 4.79 -3.06
N ASN A 66 8.46 5.93 -3.56
CA ASN A 66 9.75 6.52 -3.26
C ASN A 66 9.49 7.93 -2.73
N PRO A 67 9.70 8.18 -1.43
CA PRO A 67 9.56 9.52 -0.87
C PRO A 67 10.71 10.41 -1.37
N PRO A 68 10.58 11.74 -1.28
CA PRO A 68 11.73 12.62 -1.47
C PRO A 68 12.83 12.26 -0.46
N GLY A 69 14.09 12.31 -0.89
CA GLY A 69 15.22 12.10 0.01
C GLY A 69 15.26 13.16 1.10
N VAL A 70 15.66 12.78 2.32
CA VAL A 70 15.67 13.67 3.50
C VAL A 70 16.51 14.95 3.31
N TYR A 71 17.52 14.92 2.43
CA TYR A 71 18.37 16.06 2.10
C TYR A 71 18.20 16.54 0.65
N ASP A 72 17.28 15.95 -0.10
CA ASP A 72 17.04 16.36 -1.47
C ASP A 72 16.40 17.75 -1.48
N LYS A 73 16.92 18.62 -2.37
CA LYS A 73 16.33 19.94 -2.61
C LYS A 73 15.03 19.85 -3.41
N ASP A 74 14.85 18.74 -4.12
CA ASP A 74 13.63 18.43 -4.86
C ASP A 74 12.69 17.64 -3.94
N PRO A 75 11.54 18.22 -3.51
CA PRO A 75 10.60 17.54 -2.63
C PRO A 75 9.70 16.53 -3.38
N THR A 76 9.99 16.25 -4.65
CA THR A 76 9.23 15.30 -5.46
C THR A 76 9.38 13.87 -4.95
N GLY A 77 8.26 13.23 -4.63
CA GLY A 77 8.17 11.78 -4.47
C GLY A 77 7.49 11.14 -5.67
N PHE A 78 7.64 9.82 -5.82
CA PHE A 78 6.98 9.11 -6.91
C PHE A 78 6.59 7.68 -6.54
N TYR A 79 5.50 7.22 -7.15
CA TYR A 79 5.03 5.84 -7.06
C TYR A 79 5.11 5.17 -8.42
N PHE A 80 5.89 4.09 -8.51
CA PHE A 80 5.87 3.26 -9.70
C PHE A 80 4.66 2.34 -9.68
N ILE A 81 3.85 2.37 -10.73
CA ILE A 81 2.71 1.46 -10.88
C ILE A 81 3.17 0.09 -11.35
N PRO A 82 2.43 -0.99 -11.02
CA PRO A 82 2.70 -2.30 -11.57
C PRO A 82 2.57 -2.33 -13.10
N THR A 83 3.21 -3.31 -13.73
CA THR A 83 2.99 -3.59 -15.15
C THR A 83 1.54 -4.06 -15.34
N TYR A 84 0.85 -3.45 -16.30
CA TYR A 84 -0.51 -3.75 -16.66
C TYR A 84 -0.58 -5.16 -17.27
N ASP A 85 -1.31 -6.04 -16.60
CA ASP A 85 -1.57 -7.40 -17.05
C ASP A 85 -2.99 -7.81 -16.63
N PRO A 86 -3.98 -7.73 -17.53
CA PRO A 86 -5.37 -8.09 -17.22
C PRO A 86 -5.59 -9.58 -17.00
N GLU A 87 -4.67 -10.43 -17.47
CA GLU A 87 -4.73 -11.89 -17.30
C GLU A 87 -3.98 -12.35 -16.04
N SER A 88 -3.34 -11.42 -15.34
CA SER A 88 -2.61 -11.72 -14.11
C SER A 88 -3.52 -12.33 -13.07
N LYS A 89 -3.05 -13.40 -12.42
CA LYS A 89 -3.70 -13.96 -11.24
C LYS A 89 -3.29 -13.26 -9.95
N ASN A 90 -2.27 -12.40 -10.00
CA ASN A 90 -1.72 -11.68 -8.86
C ASN A 90 -2.79 -10.76 -8.24
N PHE A 91 -2.95 -10.83 -6.92
CA PHE A 91 -3.92 -10.02 -6.19
C PHE A 91 -3.76 -8.52 -6.43
N TYR A 92 -2.53 -8.00 -6.31
CA TYR A 92 -2.26 -6.56 -6.38
C TYR A 92 -2.48 -5.99 -7.78
N ILE A 93 -2.09 -6.74 -8.82
CA ILE A 93 -2.35 -6.31 -10.21
C ILE A 93 -3.85 -6.26 -10.47
N ARG A 94 -4.59 -7.31 -10.07
CA ARG A 94 -6.06 -7.34 -10.23
C ARG A 94 -6.76 -6.26 -9.41
N ALA A 95 -6.31 -6.03 -8.18
CA ALA A 95 -6.81 -4.98 -7.30
C ALA A 95 -6.61 -3.60 -7.93
N ALA A 96 -5.41 -3.34 -8.46
CA ALA A 96 -5.09 -2.08 -9.12
C ALA A 96 -5.93 -1.82 -10.37
N ILE A 97 -6.22 -2.85 -11.17
CA ILE A 97 -7.09 -2.70 -12.35
C ILE A 97 -8.55 -2.45 -11.93
N GLU A 98 -9.01 -3.12 -10.87
CA GLU A 98 -10.35 -2.95 -10.33
C GLU A 98 -10.57 -1.55 -9.72
N ASP A 99 -9.68 -1.16 -8.81
CA ASP A 99 -9.63 0.17 -8.20
C ASP A 99 -8.26 0.38 -7.53
N PRO A 100 -7.40 1.30 -8.03
CA PRO A 100 -6.07 1.50 -7.46
C PRO A 100 -6.09 2.27 -6.13
N ARG A 101 -7.21 2.92 -5.79
CA ARG A 101 -7.29 3.88 -4.66
C ARG A 101 -6.90 3.30 -3.29
N PRO A 102 -7.22 2.04 -2.93
CA PRO A 102 -6.81 1.48 -1.64
C PRO A 102 -5.29 1.47 -1.43
N ILE A 103 -4.54 0.94 -2.40
CA ILE A 103 -3.06 0.92 -2.32
C ILE A 103 -2.50 2.31 -2.54
N LEU A 104 -3.08 3.10 -3.44
CA LEU A 104 -2.64 4.46 -3.70
C LEU A 104 -2.79 5.37 -2.48
N GLY A 105 -3.84 5.20 -1.67
CA GLY A 105 -4.01 5.92 -0.40
C GLY A 105 -3.00 5.52 0.67
N HIS A 106 -2.56 4.26 0.65
CA HIS A 106 -1.50 3.74 1.54
C HIS A 106 -0.13 4.31 1.17
N GLU A 107 0.23 4.20 -0.10
CA GLU A 107 1.54 4.58 -0.63
C GLU A 107 1.69 6.10 -0.81
N GLY A 108 0.63 6.74 -1.30
CA GLY A 108 0.62 8.16 -1.68
C GLY A 108 0.03 9.06 -0.61
N ILE A 109 -1.04 9.77 -0.98
CA ILE A 109 -1.74 10.71 -0.12
C ILE A 109 -3.07 10.09 0.32
N PRO A 110 -3.37 9.97 1.63
CA PRO A 110 -2.69 10.62 2.75
C PRO A 110 -1.62 9.77 3.47
N GLY A 111 -1.25 8.61 2.93
CA GLY A 111 -0.33 7.66 3.54
C GLY A 111 1.14 8.05 3.48
N HIS A 112 1.99 7.12 3.03
CA HIS A 112 3.45 7.22 3.18
C HIS A 112 4.04 8.48 2.56
N PHE A 113 3.70 8.82 1.31
CA PHE A 113 4.26 10.02 0.67
C PHE A 113 4.00 11.28 1.51
N LEU A 114 2.77 11.47 1.99
CA LEU A 114 2.44 12.65 2.78
C LEU A 114 3.19 12.64 4.11
N GLN A 115 3.19 11.51 4.82
CA GLN A 115 3.80 11.41 6.15
C GLN A 115 5.32 11.60 6.10
N LEU A 116 6.01 10.92 5.19
CA LEU A 116 7.46 10.99 5.05
C LEU A 116 7.91 12.37 4.55
N SER A 117 7.16 12.96 3.60
CA SER A 117 7.45 14.33 3.13
C SER A 117 7.33 15.35 4.26
N ILE A 118 6.35 15.19 5.17
CA ILE A 118 6.23 16.05 6.36
C ILE A 118 7.38 15.79 7.34
N ALA A 119 7.76 14.53 7.56
CA ALA A 119 8.85 14.17 8.45
C ALA A 119 10.20 14.80 8.04
N ASN A 120 10.48 14.89 6.73
CA ASN A 120 11.68 15.54 6.20
C ASN A 120 11.79 17.04 6.56
N HIS A 121 10.69 17.69 6.93
CA HIS A 121 10.66 19.11 7.31
C HIS A 121 10.73 19.37 8.82
N LEU A 122 10.88 18.32 9.65
CA LEU A 122 11.11 18.49 11.09
C LEU A 122 12.41 19.26 11.31
N SER A 123 12.49 20.17 12.28
CA SER A 123 13.71 20.97 12.53
C SER A 123 14.83 20.19 13.21
N ASP A 124 14.48 19.16 13.98
CA ASP A 124 15.42 18.30 14.71
C ASP A 124 15.99 17.23 13.76
N GLU A 125 17.32 17.19 13.61
CA GLU A 125 18.00 16.26 12.70
C GLU A 125 17.82 14.80 13.10
N ILE A 126 17.87 14.49 14.40
CA ILE A 126 17.72 13.10 14.87
C ILE A 126 16.32 12.61 14.50
N ARG A 127 15.30 13.46 14.67
CA ARG A 127 13.92 13.11 14.30
C ARG A 127 13.69 13.05 12.79
N ARG A 128 14.46 13.76 11.97
CA ARG A 128 14.41 13.62 10.50
C ARG A 128 15.02 12.30 10.02
N GLN A 129 16.11 11.85 10.65
CA GLN A 129 16.82 10.63 10.25
C GLN A 129 16.24 9.35 10.86
N HIS A 130 15.53 9.46 11.99
CA HIS A 130 15.00 8.31 12.69
C HIS A 130 13.65 7.87 12.12
N GLU A 131 13.59 6.63 11.69
CA GLU A 131 12.38 5.97 11.22
C GLU A 131 11.84 5.01 12.30
N ASP A 132 10.54 5.09 12.55
CA ASP A 132 9.79 4.13 13.36
C ASP A 132 8.78 3.42 12.45
N THR A 133 9.05 2.16 12.12
CA THR A 133 8.22 1.39 11.18
C THR A 133 6.79 1.20 11.69
N VAL A 134 6.58 1.07 13.00
CA VAL A 134 5.23 0.93 13.57
C VAL A 134 4.43 2.21 13.33
N PHE A 135 5.05 3.37 13.50
CA PHE A 135 4.41 4.66 13.19
C PHE A 135 4.17 4.83 11.69
N ILE A 136 5.16 4.53 10.85
CA ILE A 136 5.08 4.73 9.39
C ILE A 136 4.00 3.84 8.75
N GLU A 137 4.04 2.53 9.01
CA GLU A 137 3.06 1.56 8.49
C GLU A 137 1.69 1.76 9.14
N GLY A 138 1.68 2.03 10.45
CA GLY A 138 0.46 2.34 11.20
C GLY A 138 -0.25 3.59 10.69
N TRP A 139 0.48 4.63 10.31
CA TRP A 139 -0.09 5.83 9.69
C TRP A 139 -0.73 5.52 8.34
N ALA A 140 -0.05 4.77 7.47
CA ALA A 140 -0.57 4.39 6.17
C ALA A 140 -1.84 3.52 6.30
N LEU A 141 -1.84 2.57 7.24
CA LEU A 141 -3.01 1.75 7.54
C LEU A 141 -4.17 2.58 8.13
N TYR A 142 -3.86 3.53 9.00
CA TYR A 142 -4.85 4.51 9.49
C TYR A 142 -5.43 5.33 8.34
N GLY A 143 -4.61 5.74 7.37
CA GLY A 143 -5.05 6.45 6.16
C GLY A 143 -6.06 5.65 5.35
N GLU A 144 -5.81 4.36 5.11
CA GLU A 144 -6.76 3.46 4.44
C GLU A 144 -8.10 3.40 5.19
N GLU A 145 -8.06 3.21 6.51
CA GLU A 145 -9.26 3.14 7.35
C GLU A 145 -10.03 4.47 7.37
N MET A 146 -9.33 5.59 7.48
CA MET A 146 -9.91 6.93 7.49
C MET A 146 -10.65 7.21 6.17
N LEU A 147 -10.04 6.92 5.02
CA LEU A 147 -10.67 7.06 3.71
C LEU A 147 -11.93 6.20 3.58
N MET A 148 -11.89 4.97 4.08
CA MET A 148 -13.06 4.09 4.12
C MET A 148 -14.17 4.66 5.00
N ARG A 149 -13.87 5.05 6.25
CA ARG A 149 -14.87 5.49 7.24
C ARG A 149 -15.48 6.85 6.90
N THR A 150 -14.76 7.70 6.18
CA THR A 150 -15.24 9.03 5.75
C THR A 150 -16.05 8.98 4.45
N GLY A 151 -16.13 7.83 3.79
CA GLY A 151 -17.04 7.60 2.68
C GLY A 151 -16.43 7.76 1.28
N LEU A 152 -15.09 7.77 1.15
CA LEU A 152 -14.46 7.76 -0.19
C LEU A 152 -14.89 6.52 -0.99
N TYR A 153 -15.03 5.38 -0.30
CA TYR A 153 -15.46 4.13 -0.88
C TYR A 153 -16.92 3.85 -0.50
N PRO A 154 -17.82 3.66 -1.48
CA PRO A 154 -19.20 3.25 -1.18
C PRO A 154 -19.24 1.94 -0.39
N ASN A 155 -20.27 1.79 0.44
CA ASN A 155 -20.54 0.51 1.12
C ASN A 155 -20.69 -0.62 0.12
N ASN A 156 -20.08 -1.78 0.42
CA ASN A 156 -20.00 -2.96 -0.44
C ASN A 156 -19.29 -2.74 -1.79
N SER A 157 -18.56 -1.63 -1.94
CA SER A 157 -17.73 -1.43 -3.14
C SER A 157 -16.55 -2.40 -3.17
N PRO A 158 -16.01 -2.70 -4.37
CA PRO A 158 -14.80 -3.50 -4.48
C PRO A 158 -13.62 -2.93 -3.69
N ALA A 159 -13.44 -1.60 -3.68
CA ALA A 159 -12.39 -0.92 -2.91
C ALA A 159 -12.52 -1.15 -1.39
N GLN A 160 -13.73 -1.06 -0.82
CA GLN A 160 -13.96 -1.41 0.59
C GLN A 160 -13.58 -2.88 0.85
N GLY A 161 -13.98 -3.78 -0.05
CA GLY A 161 -13.62 -5.20 0.04
C GLY A 161 -12.10 -5.46 0.00
N GLN A 162 -11.37 -4.70 -0.81
CA GLN A 162 -9.91 -4.76 -0.87
C GLN A 162 -9.28 -4.34 0.47
N ILE A 163 -9.71 -3.21 1.04
CA ILE A 163 -9.22 -2.71 2.34
C ILE A 163 -9.48 -3.72 3.46
N LEU A 164 -10.69 -4.27 3.54
CA LEU A 164 -11.03 -5.25 4.56
C LEU A 164 -10.21 -6.54 4.41
N ARG A 165 -9.94 -6.98 3.18
CA ARG A 165 -9.08 -8.14 2.94
C ARG A 165 -7.63 -7.87 3.33
N LEU A 166 -7.07 -6.73 2.94
CA LEU A 166 -5.72 -6.32 3.30
C LEU A 166 -5.58 -6.18 4.82
N SER A 167 -6.58 -5.59 5.49
CA SER A 167 -6.63 -5.47 6.95
C SER A 167 -6.66 -6.84 7.62
N ARG A 168 -7.47 -7.78 7.12
CA ARG A 168 -7.51 -9.17 7.60
C ARG A 168 -6.16 -9.86 7.44
N TYR A 169 -5.52 -9.70 6.28
CA TYR A 169 -4.19 -10.24 6.01
C TYR A 169 -3.14 -9.66 6.97
N ARG A 170 -3.10 -8.34 7.15
CA ARG A 170 -2.18 -7.65 8.08
C ARG A 170 -2.44 -8.05 9.54
N ALA A 171 -3.69 -8.27 9.95
CA ALA A 171 -4.00 -8.80 11.27
C ALA A 171 -3.48 -10.25 11.45
N ALA A 172 -3.51 -11.08 10.41
CA ALA A 172 -2.97 -12.43 10.47
C ALA A 172 -1.44 -12.44 10.68
N ARG A 173 -0.72 -11.46 10.13
CA ARG A 173 0.73 -11.29 10.30
C ARG A 173 1.14 -11.24 11.78
N ILE A 174 0.39 -10.54 12.62
CA ILE A 174 0.66 -10.43 14.06
C ILE A 174 0.61 -11.80 14.74
N GLY A 175 -0.45 -12.57 14.46
CA GLY A 175 -0.62 -13.92 15.02
C GLY A 175 0.51 -14.85 14.60
N VAL A 176 0.93 -14.78 13.34
CA VAL A 176 2.05 -15.59 12.82
C VAL A 176 3.36 -15.23 13.51
N ASP A 177 3.72 -13.95 13.56
CA ASP A 177 4.98 -13.48 14.13
C ASP A 177 5.14 -13.93 15.58
N VAL A 178 4.14 -13.63 16.41
CA VAL A 178 4.17 -13.96 17.84
C VAL A 178 4.27 -15.47 18.04
N ASN A 179 3.51 -16.28 17.31
CA ASN A 179 3.50 -17.71 17.54
C ASN A 179 4.74 -18.43 17.01
N LEU A 180 5.33 -17.98 15.89
CA LEU A 180 6.62 -18.49 15.42
C LEU A 180 7.73 -18.18 16.44
N HIS A 181 7.85 -16.92 16.85
CA HIS A 181 8.96 -16.47 17.70
C HIS A 181 8.82 -16.81 19.17
N THR A 182 7.62 -17.21 19.61
CA THR A 182 7.42 -17.83 20.94
C THR A 182 7.46 -19.36 20.91
N GLY A 183 7.79 -19.97 19.77
CA GLY A 183 7.92 -21.42 19.62
C GLY A 183 6.59 -22.19 19.74
N ARG A 184 5.46 -21.50 19.63
CA ARG A 184 4.12 -22.10 19.73
C ARG A 184 3.66 -22.72 18.42
N TRP A 185 4.11 -22.19 17.29
CA TRP A 185 3.78 -22.71 15.96
C TRP A 185 5.03 -23.19 15.23
N SER A 186 4.86 -24.26 14.44
CA SER A 186 5.77 -24.62 13.36
C SER A 186 5.58 -23.71 12.14
N PHE A 187 6.55 -23.73 11.22
CA PHE A 187 6.44 -23.04 9.94
C PHE A 187 5.16 -23.39 9.17
N GLU A 188 4.83 -24.68 9.06
CA GLU A 188 3.63 -25.14 8.34
C GLU A 188 2.33 -24.67 9.03
N GLN A 189 2.31 -24.57 10.36
CA GLN A 189 1.16 -23.99 11.08
C GLN A 189 0.99 -22.50 10.75
N ALA A 190 2.09 -21.75 10.62
CA ALA A 190 2.05 -20.37 10.16
C ALA A 190 1.56 -20.23 8.72
N VAL A 191 2.06 -21.07 7.79
CA VAL A 191 1.57 -21.13 6.40
C VAL A 191 0.08 -21.39 6.36
N LYS A 192 -0.38 -22.43 7.07
CA LYS A 192 -1.80 -22.76 7.15
C LYS A 192 -2.63 -21.61 7.70
N TYR A 193 -2.16 -20.92 8.74
CA TYR A 193 -2.87 -19.78 9.29
C TYR A 193 -2.94 -18.60 8.32
N PHE A 194 -1.88 -18.30 7.56
CA PHE A 194 -1.94 -17.29 6.50
C PHE A 194 -2.95 -17.63 5.40
N MET A 195 -3.06 -18.91 5.03
CA MET A 195 -4.07 -19.36 4.08
C MET A 195 -5.49 -19.18 4.65
N ASP A 196 -5.74 -19.76 5.83
CA ASP A 196 -7.07 -19.79 6.43
C ASP A 196 -7.53 -18.40 6.88
N ALA A 197 -6.69 -17.67 7.63
CA ALA A 197 -7.00 -16.40 8.28
C ALA A 197 -6.55 -15.18 7.48
N GLY A 198 -5.49 -15.27 6.68
CA GLY A 198 -5.04 -14.19 5.79
C GLY A 198 -5.72 -14.25 4.42
N GLY A 199 -6.16 -15.42 3.98
CA GLY A 199 -6.78 -15.62 2.66
C GLY A 199 -5.77 -15.57 1.52
N LEU A 200 -4.52 -15.95 1.81
CA LEU A 200 -3.47 -16.12 0.82
C LEU A 200 -3.55 -17.50 0.16
N ASP A 201 -3.06 -17.61 -1.07
CA ASP A 201 -2.72 -18.92 -1.62
C ASP A 201 -1.47 -19.49 -0.93
N ARG A 202 -1.17 -20.77 -1.18
CA ARG A 202 -0.04 -21.44 -0.50
C ARG A 202 1.30 -20.78 -0.82
N GLU A 203 1.55 -20.39 -2.07
CA GLU A 203 2.82 -19.81 -2.48
C GLU A 203 3.07 -18.48 -1.76
N ALA A 204 2.08 -17.59 -1.75
CA ALA A 204 2.14 -16.34 -1.00
C ALA A 204 2.25 -16.58 0.51
N ALA A 205 1.50 -17.55 1.06
CA ALA A 205 1.56 -17.89 2.48
C ALA A 205 2.93 -18.44 2.92
N GLU A 206 3.58 -19.25 2.09
CA GLU A 206 4.94 -19.75 2.33
C GLU A 206 5.96 -18.62 2.30
N GLY A 207 5.87 -17.71 1.32
CA GLY A 207 6.72 -16.52 1.26
C GLY A 207 6.56 -15.63 2.50
N GLU A 208 5.33 -15.37 2.92
CA GLU A 208 5.05 -14.54 4.09
C GLU A 208 5.47 -15.21 5.41
N ALA A 209 5.27 -16.51 5.55
CA ALA A 209 5.77 -17.28 6.69
C ALA A 209 7.31 -17.29 6.74
N ALA A 210 7.99 -17.38 5.59
CA ALA A 210 9.45 -17.31 5.51
C ALA A 210 9.98 -15.91 5.89
N GLY A 211 9.29 -14.86 5.43
CA GLY A 211 9.57 -13.49 5.87
C GLY A 211 9.40 -13.34 7.39
N ALA A 212 8.30 -13.83 7.94
CA ALA A 212 8.05 -13.80 9.39
C ALA A 212 9.11 -14.56 10.18
N ALA A 213 9.49 -15.76 9.72
CA ALA A 213 10.48 -16.61 10.40
C ALA A 213 11.90 -16.00 10.37
N SER A 214 12.25 -15.27 9.31
CA SER A 214 13.59 -14.67 9.17
C SER A 214 13.77 -13.34 9.89
N SER A 215 12.67 -12.61 10.14
CA SER A 215 12.71 -11.24 10.66
C SER A 215 11.72 -11.06 11.83
N PRO A 216 12.11 -11.43 13.06
CA PRO A 216 11.23 -11.30 14.23
C PRO A 216 10.80 -9.86 14.43
N THR A 217 9.54 -9.66 14.85
CA THR A 217 8.91 -8.37 15.11
C THR A 217 8.66 -7.48 13.89
N GLN A 218 9.10 -7.86 12.69
CA GLN A 218 8.81 -7.09 11.47
C GLN A 218 7.33 -7.19 11.08
N LYS A 219 6.69 -8.32 11.37
CA LYS A 219 5.31 -8.57 10.93
C LYS A 219 4.25 -7.94 11.85
N ILE A 220 4.67 -7.40 13.01
CA ILE A 220 3.80 -6.68 13.94
C ILE A 220 3.75 -5.17 13.68
N SER A 221 4.69 -4.62 12.91
CA SER A 221 4.61 -3.27 12.36
C SER A 221 3.74 -3.22 11.12
#